data_AF-A0A316DBI2-F1
#
_entry.id   AF-A0A316DBI2-F1
#
_cell.length_a   1.000
_cell.length_b   1.000
_cell.length_c   1.000
_cell.angle_alpha   90.00
_cell.angle_beta   90.00
_cell.angle_gamma   90.00
#
_symmetry.space_group_name_H-M   'P 1'
#
loop_
_entity.id
_entity.type
_entity.pdbx_description
1 polymer ?
#
loop_
_entity_poly.entity_id
_entity_poly.type
_entity_poly.pdbx_seq_one_letter_code
_entity_poly.pdbx_strand_id
1 'polypeptide(L)' 'MKLNHIDLRQGTVTVYSGKGGKFRVVPMNDELKKALKVWLMFRNESQKPAHKESQYMFVTERSGKMTVRALNYMLDVYLE' A
#
# COMPACT_ATOMS: atom_id res chain seq x y z
N MET A 1 -5.01 -2.75 -0.78
CA MET A 1 -5.06 -1.84 0.38
C MET A 1 -5.26 -0.42 -0.10
N LYS A 2 -6.14 0.36 0.55
CA LYS A 2 -6.41 1.76 0.18
C LYS A 2 -5.65 2.73 1.11
N LEU A 3 -5.49 3.97 0.69
CA LEU A 3 -4.80 5.00 1.48
C LEU A 3 -5.42 5.23 2.86
N ASN A 4 -6.75 5.28 2.93
CA ASN A 4 -7.49 5.49 4.17
C ASN A 4 -7.48 4.29 5.13
N HIS A 5 -6.82 3.19 4.77
CA HIS A 5 -6.64 2.04 5.65
C HIS A 5 -5.41 2.20 6.57
N ILE A 6 -4.64 3.29 6.43
CA ILE A 6 -3.35 3.45 7.09
C ILE A 6 -3.42 4.65 8.02
N ASP A 7 -3.16 4.42 9.30
CA ASP A 7 -2.99 5.49 10.28
C ASP A 7 -1.53 5.50 10.76
N LEU A 8 -0.74 6.41 10.21
CA LEU A 8 0.66 6.59 10.61
C LEU A 8 0.81 7.21 12.00
N ARG A 9 -0.21 7.91 12.51
CA ARG A 9 -0.18 8.51 13.85
C ARG A 9 -0.41 7.45 14.91
N GLN A 10 -1.44 6.62 14.72
CA GLN A 10 -1.73 5.48 15.59
C GLN A 10 -0.78 4.30 15.34
N GLY A 11 -0.10 4.26 14.18
CA GLY A 11 0.76 3.15 13.81
C GLY A 11 -0.02 1.89 13.49
N THR A 12 -1.18 2.01 12.84
CA THR A 12 -2.08 0.88 12.56
C THR A 12 -2.48 0.79 11.09
N VAL A 13 -2.77 -0.44 10.65
CA VAL A 13 -3.37 -0.75 9.35
C VAL A 13 -4.69 -1.46 9.55
N THR A 14 -5.73 -0.95 8.90
CA THR A 14 -7.07 -1.51 8.95
C THR A 14 -7.35 -2.38 7.73
N VAL A 15 -7.69 -3.65 7.95
CA VAL A 15 -8.12 -4.57 6.90
C VAL A 15 -9.63 -4.77 7.00
N TYR A 16 -10.37 -4.08 6.11
CA TYR A 16 -11.84 -4.10 6.09
C TYR A 16 -12.44 -5.37 5.48
N SER A 17 -11.81 -5.96 4.47
CA SER A 17 -12.39 -7.06 3.67
C SER A 17 -11.60 -8.35 3.82
N GLY A 18 -11.49 -8.87 5.04
CA GLY A 18 -11.00 -10.23 5.28
C GLY A 18 -11.99 -11.31 4.80
N LYS A 19 -11.55 -12.57 4.81
CA LYS A 19 -12.41 -13.73 4.51
C LYS A 19 -13.66 -13.70 5.40
N GLY A 20 -14.84 -13.74 4.79
CA GLY A 20 -16.14 -13.64 5.49
C GLY A 20 -16.49 -12.23 5.98
N GLY A 21 -15.94 -11.18 5.36
CA GLY A 21 -16.20 -9.79 5.78
C GLY A 21 -15.48 -9.38 7.06
N LYS A 22 -14.46 -10.15 7.48
CA LYS A 22 -13.76 -9.91 8.73
C LYS A 22 -12.96 -8.61 8.70
N PHE A 23 -13.18 -7.81 9.74
CA PHE A 23 -12.45 -6.59 10.04
C PHE A 23 -11.32 -6.87 11.04
N ARG A 24 -10.15 -6.27 10.84
CA ARG A 24 -9.03 -6.31 11.81
C ARG A 24 -8.16 -5.06 11.73
N VAL A 25 -7.62 -4.66 12.87
CA VAL A 25 -6.59 -3.62 12.99
C VAL A 25 -5.27 -4.30 13.30
N VAL A 26 -4.23 -3.99 12.53
CA VAL A 26 -2.89 -4.59 12.64
C VAL A 26 -1.90 -3.50 13.04
N PRO A 27 -1.14 -3.65 14.14
CA PRO A 27 -0.11 -2.69 14.51
C PRO A 27 1.09 -2.75 13.55
N MET A 28 1.72 -1.61 13.34
CA MET A 28 2.95 -1.45 12.58
C MET A 28 4.13 -1.21 13.52
N ASN A 29 5.26 -1.83 13.23
CA ASN A 29 6.52 -1.47 13.89
C ASN A 29 7.07 -0.14 13.34
N ASP A 30 8.09 0.42 14.00
CA ASP A 30 8.67 1.72 13.62
C ASP A 30 9.33 1.70 12.24
N GLU A 31 9.94 0.58 11.87
CA GLU A 31 10.60 0.42 10.57
C GLU A 31 9.58 0.48 9.42
N LEU A 32 8.45 -0.24 9.55
CA LEU A 32 7.37 -0.20 8.59
C LEU A 32 6.76 1.21 8.49
N LYS A 33 6.58 1.91 9.61
CA LYS A 33 6.10 3.31 9.59
C LYS A 33 7.03 4.22 8.82
N LYS A 34 8.35 4.09 9.03
CA LYS A 34 9.37 4.88 8.30
C LYS A 34 9.34 4.56 6.80
N ALA A 35 9.34 3.28 6.43
CA ALA A 35 9.29 2.86 5.03
C ALA A 35 8.02 3.34 4.32
N LEU A 36 6.85 3.21 4.96
CA LEU A 36 5.58 3.68 4.40
C LEU A 36 5.53 5.20 4.26
N LYS A 37 6.10 5.96 5.21
CA LYS A 37 6.18 7.42 5.10
C LYS A 37 6.96 7.83 3.85
N VAL A 38 8.12 7.21 3.63
CA VAL A 38 8.95 7.46 2.45
C VAL A 38 8.21 7.09 1.16
N TRP A 39 7.61 5.90 1.10
CA TRP A 39 6.82 5.47 -0.05
C TRP A 39 5.67 6.42 -0.37
N LEU A 40 4.92 6.87 0.64
CA LEU A 40 3.78 7.76 0.45
C LEU A 40 4.19 9.13 -0.11
N MET A 41 5.39 9.63 0.18
CA MET A 41 5.93 10.84 -0.45
C MET A 41 6.05 10.64 -1.97
N PHE A 42 6.80 9.62 -2.40
CA PHE A 42 7.00 9.31 -3.83
C PHE A 42 5.68 9.02 -4.56
N ARG A 43 4.80 8.24 -3.93
CA ARG A 43 3.50 7.87 -4.50
C ARG A 43 2.59 9.09 -4.69
N ASN A 44 2.64 10.07 -3.77
CA ASN A 44 1.82 11.28 -3.85
C ASN A 44 2.44 12.37 -4.76
N GLU A 45 3.75 12.40 -4.92
CA GLU A 45 4.45 13.33 -5.83
C GLU A 45 4.26 12.97 -7.31
N SER A 46 3.89 11.72 -7.61
CA SER A 46 3.67 11.26 -8.98
C SER A 46 2.60 12.07 -9.72
N GLN A 47 2.96 12.60 -10.88
CA GLN A 47 2.07 13.38 -11.73
C GLN A 47 1.18 12.57 -12.67
N LYS A 48 1.36 11.24 -12.72
CA LYS A 48 0.59 10.34 -13.59
C LYS A 48 -0.90 10.36 -13.24
N PRO A 49 -1.81 10.51 -14.23
CA PRO A 49 -3.26 10.50 -13.99
C PRO A 49 -3.72 9.26 -13.22
N ALA A 50 -3.25 8.08 -13.63
CA ALA A 50 -3.56 6.81 -12.99
C ALA A 50 -3.20 6.77 -11.48
N HIS A 51 -2.21 7.55 -11.03
CA HIS A 51 -1.80 7.58 -9.62
C HIS A 51 -2.63 8.59 -8.83
N LYS A 52 -2.90 9.77 -9.42
CA LYS A 52 -3.71 10.83 -8.80
C LYS A 52 -5.14 10.39 -8.53
N GLU A 53 -5.75 9.66 -9.48
CA GLU A 53 -7.12 9.16 -9.37
C GLU A 53 -7.22 7.89 -8.50
N SER A 54 -6.09 7.29 -8.15
CA SER A 54 -6.07 6.04 -7.40
C SER A 54 -6.30 6.24 -5.91
N GLN A 55 -7.19 5.41 -5.36
CA GLN A 55 -7.36 5.24 -3.91
C GLN A 55 -6.39 4.21 -3.30
N TYR A 56 -5.59 3.51 -4.11
CA TYR A 56 -4.73 2.43 -3.65
C TYR A 56 -3.36 2.95 -3.19
N MET A 57 -2.86 2.32 -2.13
CA MET A 57 -1.53 2.62 -1.58
C MET A 57 -0.41 2.16 -2.53
N PHE A 58 -0.58 0.98 -3.13
CA PHE A 58 0.40 0.41 -4.06
C PHE A 58 -0.11 0.52 -5.49
N VAL A 59 0.65 1.22 -6.30
CA VAL A 59 0.44 1.47 -7.72
C VAL A 59 1.59 0.84 -8.49
N THR A 60 1.38 0.52 -9.77
CA THR A 60 2.48 0.15 -10.67
C THR A 60 2.84 1.33 -11.54
N GLU A 61 3.96 1.24 -12.26
CA GLU A 61 4.41 2.29 -13.16
C GLU A 61 3.36 2.73 -14.20
N ARG A 62 2.44 1.83 -14.57
CA ARG A 62 1.41 2.05 -15.60
C ARG A 62 -0.02 2.06 -15.06
N SER A 63 -0.26 1.72 -13.80
CA SER A 63 -1.61 1.49 -13.26
C SER A 63 -1.79 2.00 -11.85
N GLY A 64 -2.97 2.58 -11.60
CA GLY A 64 -3.41 3.01 -10.27
C GLY A 64 -3.65 1.87 -9.27
N LYS A 65 -3.49 0.60 -9.64
CA LYS A 65 -3.62 -0.51 -8.69
C LYS A 65 -2.63 -1.63 -9.02
N MET A 66 -1.76 -1.94 -8.06
CA MET A 66 -0.94 -3.13 -8.12
C MET A 66 -1.78 -4.39 -7.86
N THR A 67 -1.61 -5.39 -8.72
CA THR A 67 -2.24 -6.72 -8.57
C THR A 67 -1.35 -7.65 -7.74
N VAL A 68 -1.95 -8.70 -7.18
CA VAL A 68 -1.19 -9.74 -6.45
C VAL A 68 -0.14 -10.39 -7.35
N ARG A 69 -0.47 -10.65 -8.63
CA ARG A 69 0.48 -11.22 -9.59
C ARG A 69 1.69 -10.30 -9.83
N ALA A 70 1.46 -9.00 -9.97
CA ALA A 70 2.55 -8.02 -10.13
C ALA A 70 3.43 -7.96 -8.88
N LEU A 71 2.83 -8.05 -7.68
CA LEU A 71 3.57 -8.11 -6.43
C LEU A 71 4.43 -9.38 -6.34
N ASN A 72 3.88 -10.55 -6.66
CA ASN A 72 4.62 -11.80 -6.63
C ASN A 72 5.82 -11.77 -7.59
N TYR A 73 5.61 -11.32 -8.82
CA TYR A 73 6.71 -11.15 -9.78
C TYR A 73 7.82 -10.23 -9.25
N MET A 74 7.45 -9.12 -8.59
CA MET A 74 8.44 -8.24 -7.96
C MET A 74 9.19 -8.95 -6.83
N LEU A 75 8.49 -9.67 -5.96
CA LEU A 75 9.11 -10.42 -4.86
C LEU A 75 10.08 -11.48 -5.39
N ASP A 76 9.71 -12.21 -6.44
CA ASP A 76 10.57 -13.21 -7.06
C ASP A 76 11.89 -12.57 -7.55
N VAL A 77 11.81 -11.41 -8.23
CA VAL A 77 12.98 -10.67 -8.73
C VAL A 77 13.85 -10.09 -7.62
N TYR A 78 13.29 -9.71 -6.47
CA TYR A 78 14.04 -9.11 -5.35
C TYR A 78 14.61 -10.15 -4.37
N LEU A 79 14.11 -11.39 -4.39
CA LEU A 79 14.53 -12.46 -3.49
C LEU A 79 15.50 -13.46 -4.15
N GLU A 80 15.71 -13.33 -5.46
CA GLU A 80 16.84 -13.92 -6.20
C GLU A 80 18.09 -13.02 -6.12
#